data_AF-A0A968KPK3-F1
#
_entry.id   AF-A0A968KPK3-F1
#
_cell.length_a   1.000
_cell.length_b   1.000
_cell.length_c   1.000
_cell.angle_alpha   90.00
_cell.angle_beta   90.00
_cell.angle_gamma   90.00
#
_symmetry.space_group_name_H-M   'P 1'
#
loop_
_entity.id
_entity.type
_entity.pdbx_description
1 polymer ?
#
loop_
_entity_poly.entity_id
_entity_poly.type
_entity_poly.pdbx_seq_one_letter_code
_entity_poly.pdbx_strand_id
1 'polypeptide(L)' 'VTVCPDGLTAAAALERNIYDCILVDLDMPGLDGIEVIARAKQLSPGTEAIV' A
#
# COMPACT_ATOMS: atom_id res chain seq x y z
N VAL A 1 0.09 -3.38 -13.08
CA VAL A 1 -0.14 -2.28 -12.11
C VAL A 1 -1.53 -2.47 -11.53
N THR A 2 -1.67 -2.40 -10.21
CA THR A 2 -2.97 -2.52 -9.52
C THR A 2 -3.33 -1.15 -8.99
N VAL A 3 -4.50 -0.64 -9.39
CA VAL A 3 -4.99 0.67 -8.92
C VAL A 3 -6.02 0.43 -7.83
N CYS A 4 -5.81 1.04 -6.68
CA CYS A 4 -6.72 0.96 -5.53
C CYS A 4 -7.27 2.36 -5.26
N PRO A 5 -8.60 2.53 -5.16
CA PRO A 5 -9.21 3.83 -4.90
C PRO A 5 -9.04 4.32 -3.45
N ASP A 6 -8.65 3.43 -2.52
CA ASP A 6 -8.51 3.72 -1.10
C ASP A 6 -7.48 2.78 -0.44
N GLY A 7 -7.07 3.12 0.79
CA GLY A 7 -6.09 2.32 1.53
C GLY A 7 -6.58 0.92 1.93
N LEU A 8 -7.90 0.69 2.07
CA LEU A 8 -8.44 -0.64 2.41
C LEU A 8 -8.30 -1.61 1.23
N THR A 9 -8.64 -1.16 0.03
CA THR A 9 -8.43 -1.94 -1.20
C THR A 9 -6.94 -2.14 -1.48
N ALA A 10 -6.08 -1.16 -1.16
CA ALA A 10 -4.63 -1.31 -1.24
C ALA A 10 -4.10 -2.39 -0.28
N ALA A 11 -4.55 -2.38 0.99
CA ALA A 11 -4.18 -3.39 1.97
C ALA A 11 -4.61 -4.81 1.54
N ALA A 12 -5.84 -4.96 1.04
CA ALA A 12 -6.32 -6.25 0.51
C ALA A 12 -5.52 -6.71 -0.73
N ALA A 13 -5.09 -5.77 -1.58
CA ALA A 13 -4.25 -6.06 -2.73
C ALA A 13 -2.84 -6.53 -2.33
N LEU A 14 -2.27 -5.93 -1.28
CA LEU A 14 -0.97 -6.29 -0.70
C LEU A 14 -0.97 -7.67 -0.05
N GLU A 15 -2.10 -8.10 0.52
CA GLU A 15 -2.21 -9.47 1.09
C GLU A 15 -2.26 -10.56 0.02
N ARG A 16 -2.71 -10.21 -1.20
CA ARG A 16 -2.90 -11.17 -2.29
C ARG A 16 -1.74 -11.21 -3.28
N ASN A 17 -0.97 -10.14 -3.37
CA ASN A 17 0.10 -9.99 -4.36
C ASN A 17 1.32 -9.32 -3.74
N ILE A 18 2.49 -9.67 -4.24
CA ILE A 18 3.75 -9.02 -3.89
C ILE A 18 4.02 -7.93 -4.91
N TYR A 19 4.41 -6.74 -4.44
CA TYR A 19 4.77 -5.60 -5.27
C TYR A 19 6.18 -5.15 -4.95
N ASP A 20 6.95 -4.79 -5.96
CA ASP A 20 8.29 -4.22 -5.78
C ASP A 20 8.24 -2.75 -5.35
N CYS A 21 7.18 -2.04 -5.73
CA CYS A 21 6.98 -0.64 -5.41
C CYS A 21 5.48 -0.34 -5.21
N ILE A 22 5.18 0.54 -4.27
CA ILE A 22 3.86 1.15 -4.09
C ILE A 22 3.96 2.66 -4.21
N LEU A 23 2.97 3.26 -4.88
CA LEU A 23 2.76 4.70 -4.90
C LEU A 23 1.50 4.96 -4.08
N VAL A 24 1.64 5.66 -2.96
CA VAL A 24 0.52 5.92 -2.04
C VAL A 24 0.41 7.42 -1.79
N ASP A 25 -0.80 7.94 -1.89
CA ASP A 25 -1.09 9.29 -1.42
C ASP A 25 -1.17 9.27 0.12
N LEU A 26 -0.59 10.28 0.77
CA LEU A 26 -0.67 10.45 2.22
C LEU A 26 -2.02 11.06 2.63
N ASP A 27 -2.63 11.89 1.79
CA ASP A 27 -3.89 12.57 2.08
C ASP A 27 -5.10 11.77 1.56
N MET A 28 -5.20 10.49 1.95
CA MET A 28 -6.36 9.65 1.64
C MET A 28 -7.44 9.70 2.73
N PRO A 29 -8.73 9.80 2.37
CA PRO A 29 -9.82 9.57 3.31
C PRO A 29 -9.94 8.07 3.63
N GLY A 30 -9.91 7.72 4.93
CA GLY A 30 -10.07 6.34 5.40
C GLY A 30 -8.81 5.79 6.05
N LEU A 31 -8.24 4.73 5.48
CA LEU A 31 -6.98 4.13 5.94
C LEU A 31 -5.82 5.00 5.45
N ASP A 32 -4.95 5.40 6.37
CA ASP A 32 -3.87 6.37 6.11
C ASP A 32 -2.81 5.75 5.18
N GLY A 33 -2.24 6.55 4.28
CA GLY A 33 -1.17 6.10 3.37
C GLY A 33 0.02 5.54 4.13
N ILE A 34 0.29 6.06 5.33
CA ILE A 34 1.33 5.55 6.24
C ILE A 34 1.00 4.12 6.71
N GLU A 35 -0.26 3.82 7.02
CA GLU A 35 -0.67 2.47 7.44
C GLU A 35 -0.53 1.48 6.30
N VAL A 36 -0.84 1.88 5.06
CA VAL A 36 -0.62 1.07 3.85
C VAL A 36 0.87 0.75 3.68
N ILE A 37 1.76 1.75 3.84
CA ILE A 37 3.21 1.54 3.76
C ILE A 37 3.69 0.59 4.86
N ALA A 38 3.21 0.77 6.09
CA ALA A 38 3.56 -0.11 7.20
C ALA A 38 3.13 -1.56 6.92
N ARG A 39 1.91 -1.77 6.40
CA ARG A 39 1.39 -3.07 5.98
C ARG A 39 2.23 -3.69 4.87
N ALA A 40 2.57 -2.91 3.85
CA ALA A 40 3.40 -3.34 2.72
C ALA A 40 4.77 -3.83 3.21
N LYS A 41 5.44 -3.06 4.08
CA LYS A 41 6.74 -3.47 4.66
C LYS A 41 6.67 -4.68 5.57
N GLN A 42 5.55 -4.88 6.28
CA GLN A 42 5.34 -6.08 7.10
C GLN A 42 5.16 -7.34 6.24
N LEU A 43 4.42 -7.23 5.14
CA LEU A 43 4.16 -8.36 4.23
C LEU A 43 5.36 -8.63 3.31
N SER A 44 6.04 -7.58 2.88
CA SER A 44 7.16 -7.64 1.92
C SER A 44 8.16 -6.52 2.25
N PRO A 45 9.20 -6.82 3.04
CA PRO A 45 10.20 -5.82 3.43
C PRO A 45 10.98 -5.18 2.27
N GLY A 46 10.98 -5.85 1.11
CA GLY A 46 11.62 -5.37 -0.12
C GLY A 46 10.76 -4.41 -0.95
N THR A 47 9.51 -4.18 -0.59
CA THR A 47 8.63 -3.24 -1.31
C THR A 47 9.08 -1.80 -1.04
N GLU A 48 9.44 -1.08 -2.10
CA GLU A 48 9.70 0.35 -2.03
C GLU A 48 8.39 1.14 -1.92
N ALA A 49 8.38 2.19 -1.12
CA ALA A 49 7.23 3.06 -0.95
C ALA A 49 7.59 4.47 -1.43
N ILE A 50 6.76 4.99 -2.34
CA ILE A 50 6.84 6.34 -2.85
C ILE A 50 5.55 7.05 -2.43
N VAL A 51 5.72 8.25 -1.86
CA VAL A 51 4.65 9.17 -1.45
C VAL A 51 4.56 10.34 -2.41
#